data_AF-A0A840F8X4-F1
#
_entry.id   AF-A0A840F8X4-F1
#
_cell.length_a   1.000
_cell.length_b   1.000
_cell.length_c   1.000
_cell.angle_alpha   90.00
_cell.angle_beta   90.00
_cell.angle_gamma   90.00
#
_symmetry.space_group_name_H-M   'P 1'
#
loop_
_entity.id
_entity.type
_entity.pdbx_description
1 polymer ?
#
loop_
_entity_poly.entity_id
_entity_poly.type
_entity_poly.pdbx_seq_one_letter_code
_entity_poly.pdbx_strand_id
1 'polypeptide(L)'
;MKSAALALVLTIAGTAHAEGVPECRIRMLRPVADDMGNHWPAGKVLPVTIMRRDANGLSFCAHGGSCVPRMAGGQQTAALVNCRPGASIGNGDYSLVPDPAVMGAEGARRFRSADAVGNRLAALGFSNASIAGWSQAYVLHPTSQKGRLVGQALAGSKAALAKMQAIMP
;
A
#
# COMPACT_ATOMS: atom_id res chain seq x y z
N MET A 1 42.65 -25.75 28.56
CA MET A 1 41.60 -26.27 27.65
C MET A 1 40.23 -25.94 28.22
N LYS A 2 39.45 -25.10 27.53
CA LYS A 2 37.99 -25.17 27.39
C LYS A 2 37.53 -23.96 26.58
N SER A 3 37.36 -24.19 25.29
CA SER A 3 36.82 -23.26 24.31
C SER A 3 35.38 -22.91 24.67
N ALA A 4 35.09 -21.63 24.92
CA ALA A 4 33.72 -21.13 24.99
C ALA A 4 33.29 -20.72 23.59
N ALA A 5 32.54 -21.59 22.92
CA ALA A 5 31.97 -21.33 21.61
C ALA A 5 30.70 -20.46 21.73
N LEU A 6 30.72 -19.38 20.94
CA LEU A 6 29.62 -18.63 20.34
C LEU A 6 28.19 -19.17 20.53
N ALA A 7 27.29 -18.27 20.91
CA ALA A 7 25.94 -18.19 20.34
C ALA A 7 25.59 -16.72 20.09
N LEU A 8 26.05 -16.21 18.94
CA LEU A 8 25.61 -14.92 18.40
C LEU A 8 24.16 -15.09 17.94
N VAL A 9 23.21 -14.64 18.76
CA VAL A 9 21.80 -14.56 18.38
C VAL A 9 21.68 -13.44 17.35
N LEU A 10 21.82 -13.79 16.08
CA LEU A 10 21.36 -12.97 14.96
C LEU A 10 19.84 -12.86 15.07
N THR A 11 19.36 -11.83 15.74
CA THR A 11 18.00 -11.33 15.58
C THR A 11 17.87 -10.91 14.13
N ILE A 12 17.35 -11.83 13.31
CA ILE A 12 16.84 -11.52 11.98
C ILE A 12 15.68 -10.56 12.24
N ALA A 13 15.96 -9.27 12.19
CA ALA A 13 14.95 -8.24 12.04
C ALA A 13 14.31 -8.51 10.68
N GLY A 14 13.32 -9.41 10.68
CA GLY A 14 12.45 -9.61 9.55
C GLY A 14 11.86 -8.25 9.26
N THR A 15 12.21 -7.70 8.10
CA THR A 15 11.50 -6.58 7.51
C THR A 15 10.06 -7.02 7.44
N ALA A 16 9.27 -6.62 8.43
CA ALA A 16 7.84 -6.64 8.35
C ALA A 16 7.52 -5.75 7.16
N HIS A 17 7.40 -6.37 5.99
CA HIS A 17 6.72 -5.76 4.86
C HIS A 17 5.35 -5.45 5.43
N ALA A 18 5.16 -4.20 5.84
CA ALA A 18 3.85 -3.67 6.09
C ALA A 18 3.12 -3.90 4.78
N GLU A 19 2.27 -4.93 4.74
CA GLU A 19 1.31 -5.16 3.68
C GLU A 19 0.30 -4.01 3.82
N GLY A 20 0.75 -2.84 3.35
CA GLY A 20 0.13 -1.56 3.55
C GLY A 20 -1.13 -1.44 2.71
N VAL A 21 -1.98 -0.49 3.11
CA VAL A 21 -3.16 0.02 2.37
C VAL A 21 -2.94 -0.13 0.86
N PRO A 22 -3.90 -0.62 0.06
CA PRO A 22 -3.70 -0.79 -1.38
C PRO A 22 -3.10 0.49 -1.97
N GLU A 23 -1.79 0.45 -2.22
CA GLU A 23 -1.05 1.66 -2.56
C GLU A 23 -1.51 2.13 -3.91
N CYS A 24 -1.68 3.44 -4.05
CA CYS A 24 -1.90 4.02 -5.36
C CYS A 24 -0.67 3.82 -6.22
N ARG A 25 -0.90 3.47 -7.48
CA ARG A 25 0.16 3.11 -8.42
C ARG A 25 0.03 3.87 -9.71
N ILE A 26 1.18 4.20 -10.28
CA ILE A 26 1.31 4.63 -11.66
C ILE A 26 2.05 3.58 -12.47
N ARG A 27 1.78 3.54 -13.76
CA ARG A 27 2.56 2.79 -14.75
C ARG A 27 3.26 3.77 -15.68
N MET A 28 4.55 3.54 -15.90
CA MET A 28 5.32 4.24 -16.92
C MET A 28 4.86 3.76 -18.29
N LEU A 29 4.44 4.69 -19.15
CA LEU A 29 4.08 4.42 -20.54
C LEU A 29 5.30 4.56 -21.46
N ARG A 30 6.28 5.36 -21.05
CA ARG A 30 7.54 5.63 -21.77
C ARG A 30 8.69 5.76 -20.77
N PRO A 31 9.95 5.61 -21.21
CA PRO A 31 11.09 5.97 -20.38
C PRO A 31 11.03 7.44 -19.96
N VAL A 32 11.24 7.73 -18.68
CA VAL A 32 11.14 9.09 -18.13
C VAL A 32 12.03 9.22 -16.90
N ALA A 33 12.61 10.41 -16.69
CA ALA A 33 13.29 10.75 -15.45
C ALA A 33 12.30 11.38 -14.46
N ASP A 34 12.41 11.05 -13.18
CA ASP A 34 11.75 11.82 -12.12
C ASP A 34 12.52 13.11 -11.80
N ASP A 35 11.94 13.95 -10.95
CA ASP A 35 12.52 15.22 -10.50
C ASP A 35 13.83 15.08 -9.69
N MET A 36 14.17 13.87 -9.24
CA MET A 36 15.45 13.56 -8.60
C MET A 36 16.49 13.00 -9.59
N GLY A 37 16.14 12.88 -10.87
CA GLY A 37 17.01 12.35 -11.93
C GLY A 37 17.03 10.82 -12.03
N ASN A 38 16.20 10.09 -11.28
CA ASN A 38 16.09 8.64 -11.45
C ASN A 38 15.36 8.32 -12.74
N HIS A 39 15.91 7.38 -13.51
CA HIS A 39 15.35 6.99 -14.80
C HIS A 39 14.48 5.75 -14.66
N TRP A 40 13.23 5.86 -15.10
CA TRP A 40 12.25 4.78 -15.02
C TRP A 40 11.96 4.23 -16.42
N PRO A 41 12.09 2.92 -16.66
CA PRO A 41 11.78 2.33 -17.95
C PRO A 41 10.26 2.23 -18.17
N ALA A 42 9.85 2.13 -19.43
CA ALA A 42 8.45 1.84 -19.78
C ALA A 42 7.98 0.52 -19.14
N GLY A 43 6.70 0.48 -18.74
CA GLY A 43 6.09 -0.65 -18.06
C GLY A 43 6.34 -0.71 -16.55
N LYS A 44 7.34 0.03 -16.02
CA LYS A 44 7.60 0.09 -14.58
C LYS A 44 6.36 0.58 -13.82
N VAL A 45 6.04 -0.07 -12.71
CA VAL A 45 4.97 0.34 -11.80
C VAL A 45 5.59 0.86 -10.52
N LEU A 46 5.16 2.05 -10.07
CA LEU A 46 5.67 2.72 -8.88
C LEU A 46 4.51 3.08 -7.94
N PRO A 47 4.72 3.02 -6.62
CA PRO A 47 3.78 3.54 -5.65
C PRO A 47 3.80 5.07 -5.66
N VAL A 48 2.62 5.67 -5.47
CA VAL A 48 2.42 7.12 -5.38
C VAL A 48 1.34 7.41 -4.36
N THR A 49 1.36 8.61 -3.78
CA THR A 49 0.36 9.06 -2.80
C THR A 49 -0.22 10.42 -3.14
N ILE A 50 0.46 11.21 -3.96
CA ILE A 50 0.10 12.58 -4.29
C ILE A 50 0.05 12.76 -5.80
N MET A 51 -0.96 13.49 -6.27
CA MET A 51 -0.96 14.10 -7.59
C MET A 51 -0.70 15.60 -7.43
N ARG A 52 0.40 16.09 -8.01
CA ARG A 52 0.76 17.50 -8.02
C ARG A 52 0.32 18.15 -9.31
N ARG A 53 -0.24 19.36 -9.22
CA ARG A 53 -0.50 20.25 -10.34
C ARG A 53 0.17 21.59 -10.09
N ASP A 54 1.18 21.90 -10.87
CA ASP A 54 1.97 23.13 -10.78
C ASP A 54 2.20 23.76 -12.17
N ALA A 55 3.11 24.75 -12.24
CA ALA A 55 3.45 25.45 -13.47
C ALA A 55 4.07 24.54 -14.55
N ASN A 56 4.68 23.41 -14.16
CA ASN A 56 5.27 22.42 -15.05
C ASN A 56 4.24 21.36 -15.51
N GLY A 57 3.01 21.43 -15.01
CA GLY A 57 1.91 20.56 -15.37
C GLY A 57 1.54 19.58 -14.25
N LEU A 58 1.22 18.35 -14.63
CA LEU A 58 0.75 17.32 -13.71
C LEU A 58 1.86 16.29 -13.47
N SER A 59 2.12 16.00 -12.20
CA SER A 59 3.07 14.98 -11.76
C SER A 59 2.44 14.05 -10.72
N PHE A 60 3.00 12.85 -10.59
CA PHE A 60 2.62 11.87 -9.58
C PHE A 60 3.78 11.62 -8.64
N CYS A 61 3.58 11.82 -7.34
CA CYS A 61 4.66 11.83 -6.35
C CYS A 61 4.50 10.71 -5.32
N ALA A 62 5.63 10.15 -4.92
CA ALA A 62 5.72 9.34 -3.69
C ALA A 62 5.60 10.25 -2.46
N HIS A 63 5.20 9.68 -1.32
CA HIS A 63 5.11 10.45 -0.07
C HIS A 63 6.53 10.88 0.37
N GLY A 64 6.81 12.18 0.38
CA GLY A 64 8.13 12.71 0.72
C GLY A 64 9.26 12.29 -0.23
N GLY A 65 8.92 11.83 -1.45
CA GLY A 65 9.86 11.31 -2.42
C GLY A 65 9.75 11.98 -3.79
N SER A 66 10.26 11.30 -4.82
CA SER A 66 10.31 11.84 -6.18
C SER A 66 8.94 11.95 -6.84
N CYS A 67 8.85 12.88 -7.78
CA CYS A 67 7.70 13.12 -8.63
C CYS A 67 8.01 12.73 -10.09
N VAL A 68 7.16 11.88 -10.65
CA VAL A 68 7.20 11.51 -12.06
C VAL A 68 6.24 12.40 -12.84
N PRO A 69 6.68 13.11 -13.89
CA PRO A 69 5.77 13.92 -14.70
C PRO A 69 4.82 13.01 -15.49
N ARG A 70 3.56 13.43 -15.63
CA ARG A 70 2.59 12.75 -16.50
C ARG A 70 2.94 12.90 -17.98
N MET A 71 3.54 14.05 -18.34
CA MET A 71 3.93 14.40 -19.69
C MET A 71 5.40 14.80 -19.74
N ALA A 72 6.14 14.35 -20.74
CA ALA A 72 7.48 14.86 -21.07
C ALA A 72 7.64 14.93 -22.59
N GLY A 73 8.20 16.02 -23.10
CA GLY A 73 8.37 16.22 -24.55
C GLY A 73 7.06 16.14 -25.34
N GLY A 74 5.95 16.63 -24.78
CA GLY A 74 4.62 16.58 -25.39
C GLY A 74 3.96 15.19 -25.40
N GLN A 75 4.57 14.17 -24.80
CA GLN A 75 4.06 12.80 -24.78
C GLN A 75 3.70 12.36 -23.37
N GLN A 76 2.68 11.52 -23.25
CA GLN A 76 2.33 10.94 -21.97
C GLN A 76 3.35 9.88 -21.55
N THR A 77 3.90 10.05 -20.35
CA THR A 77 4.97 9.22 -19.77
C THR A 77 4.47 8.35 -18.63
N ALA A 78 3.40 8.76 -17.93
CA ALA A 78 2.83 8.00 -16.83
C ALA A 78 1.29 8.05 -16.79
N ALA A 79 0.67 7.01 -16.22
CA ALA A 79 -0.76 6.94 -15.97
C ALA A 79 -1.07 6.27 -14.64
N LEU A 80 -2.13 6.73 -13.95
CA LEU A 80 -2.68 6.05 -12.77
C LEU A 80 -3.24 4.68 -13.17
N VAL A 81 -3.01 3.68 -12.32
CA VAL A 81 -3.44 2.29 -12.58
C VAL A 81 -4.70 1.94 -11.80
N ASN A 82 -4.78 2.35 -10.54
CA ASN A 82 -5.78 1.88 -9.58
C ASN A 82 -6.38 3.00 -8.73
N CYS A 83 -6.16 4.26 -9.09
CA CYS A 83 -6.52 5.41 -8.25
C CYS A 83 -7.05 6.59 -9.04
N ARG A 84 -7.71 7.48 -8.31
CA ARG A 84 -8.17 8.79 -8.79
C ARG A 84 -7.69 9.91 -7.86
N PRO A 85 -7.69 11.17 -8.33
CA PRO A 85 -7.53 12.33 -7.45
C PRO A 85 -8.63 12.37 -6.38
N GLY A 86 -8.22 12.57 -5.14
CA GLY A 86 -9.05 12.76 -3.96
C GLY A 86 -9.11 14.22 -3.53
N ALA A 87 -9.09 14.45 -2.23
CA ALA A 87 -9.13 15.79 -1.66
C ALA A 87 -7.84 16.57 -1.95
N SER A 88 -7.98 17.88 -2.18
CA SER A 88 -6.86 18.82 -2.19
C SER A 88 -6.18 18.84 -0.82
N ILE A 89 -4.86 18.80 -0.82
CA ILE A 89 -4.01 18.91 0.38
C ILE A 89 -3.18 20.21 0.38
N GLY A 90 -3.51 21.15 -0.51
CA GLY A 90 -2.87 22.47 -0.61
C GLY A 90 -1.79 22.57 -1.68
N ASN A 91 -1.43 23.79 -2.10
CA ASN A 91 -0.34 24.07 -3.06
C ASN A 91 -0.43 23.31 -4.40
N GLY A 92 -1.64 23.01 -4.87
CA GLY A 92 -1.84 22.25 -6.12
C GLY A 92 -1.67 20.73 -5.95
N ASP A 93 -1.45 20.24 -4.73
CA ASP A 93 -1.34 18.83 -4.41
C ASP A 93 -2.71 18.25 -4.03
N TYR A 94 -2.95 17.02 -4.49
CA TYR A 94 -4.14 16.23 -4.23
C TYR A 94 -3.73 14.87 -3.70
N SER A 95 -4.42 14.39 -2.68
CA SER A 95 -4.28 12.99 -2.25
C SER A 95 -4.75 12.05 -3.37
N LEU A 96 -4.09 10.91 -3.54
CA LEU A 96 -4.57 9.84 -4.40
C LEU A 96 -5.34 8.83 -3.57
N VAL A 97 -6.52 8.45 -4.06
CA VAL A 97 -7.38 7.47 -3.40
C VAL A 97 -7.62 6.27 -4.32
N PRO A 98 -7.60 5.03 -3.77
CA PRO A 98 -7.97 3.85 -4.53
C PRO A 98 -9.36 3.99 -5.18
N ASP A 99 -9.46 3.64 -6.45
CA ASP A 99 -10.69 3.73 -7.23
C ASP A 99 -11.06 2.39 -7.88
N PRO A 100 -12.07 1.67 -7.35
CA PRO A 100 -12.55 0.42 -7.91
C PRO A 100 -13.04 0.52 -9.36
N ALA A 101 -13.43 1.70 -9.84
CA ALA A 101 -13.91 1.88 -11.21
C ALA A 101 -12.81 1.64 -12.24
N VAL A 102 -11.54 1.85 -11.87
CA VAL A 102 -10.38 1.70 -12.78
C VAL A 102 -9.51 0.47 -12.50
N MET A 103 -9.76 -0.24 -11.39
CA MET A 103 -8.99 -1.44 -10.97
C MET A 103 -9.27 -2.73 -11.75
N GLY A 104 -10.25 -2.72 -12.67
CA GLY A 104 -10.80 -3.94 -13.27
C GLY A 104 -11.62 -4.78 -12.27
N ALA A 105 -12.44 -5.71 -12.77
CA ALA A 105 -13.45 -6.40 -11.95
C ALA A 105 -12.87 -7.17 -10.75
N GLU A 106 -11.74 -7.87 -10.95
CA GLU A 106 -11.09 -8.63 -9.89
C GLU A 106 -10.44 -7.72 -8.84
N GLY A 107 -9.70 -6.70 -9.28
CA GLY A 107 -9.09 -5.72 -8.38
C GLY A 107 -10.15 -4.98 -7.55
N ALA A 108 -11.24 -4.57 -8.18
CA ALA A 108 -12.38 -3.92 -7.53
C ALA A 108 -13.06 -4.83 -6.50
N ARG A 109 -13.24 -6.13 -6.81
CA ARG A 109 -13.76 -7.12 -5.86
C ARG A 109 -12.84 -7.26 -4.65
N ARG A 110 -11.53 -7.45 -4.87
CA ARG A 110 -10.55 -7.60 -3.80
C ARG A 110 -10.52 -6.35 -2.90
N PHE A 111 -10.51 -5.16 -3.49
CA PHE A 111 -10.55 -3.90 -2.77
C PHE A 111 -11.79 -3.80 -1.87
N ARG A 112 -12.99 -4.02 -2.43
CA ARG A 112 -14.25 -3.96 -1.66
C ARG A 112 -14.29 -4.99 -0.53
N SER A 113 -13.78 -6.19 -0.76
CA SER A 113 -13.69 -7.21 0.30
C SER A 113 -12.74 -6.77 1.43
N ALA A 114 -11.59 -6.19 1.08
CA ALA A 114 -10.62 -5.72 2.08
C ALA A 114 -11.17 -4.53 2.86
N ASP A 115 -11.86 -3.61 2.20
CA ASP A 115 -12.53 -2.46 2.83
C ASP A 115 -13.63 -2.92 3.80
N ALA A 116 -14.50 -3.84 3.37
CA ALA A 116 -15.54 -4.40 4.23
C ALA A 116 -14.96 -5.11 5.47
N VAL A 117 -13.88 -5.87 5.30
CA VAL A 117 -13.17 -6.48 6.43
C VAL A 117 -12.56 -5.42 7.33
N GLY A 118 -11.93 -4.40 6.75
CA GLY A 118 -11.33 -3.30 7.50
C GLY A 118 -12.33 -2.54 8.36
N ASN A 119 -13.52 -2.25 7.83
CA ASN A 119 -14.61 -1.61 8.58
C ASN A 119 -15.05 -2.45 9.78
N ARG A 120 -15.10 -3.78 9.63
CA ARG A 120 -15.40 -4.68 10.75
C ARG A 120 -14.28 -4.74 11.79
N LEU A 121 -13.03 -4.69 11.36
CA LEU A 121 -11.87 -4.61 12.26
C LEU A 121 -11.83 -3.27 13.01
N ALA A 122 -12.17 -2.15 12.36
CA ALA A 122 -12.30 -0.84 13.00
C ALA A 122 -13.34 -0.88 14.13
N ALA A 123 -14.49 -1.51 13.90
CA ALA A 123 -15.52 -1.72 14.92
C ALA A 123 -15.06 -2.60 16.10
N LEU A 124 -14.00 -3.40 15.91
CA LEU A 124 -13.34 -4.20 16.95
C LEU A 124 -12.17 -3.46 17.64
N GLY A 125 -11.99 -2.17 17.35
CA GLY A 125 -11.01 -1.30 17.99
C GLY A 125 -9.61 -1.32 17.36
N PHE A 126 -9.44 -1.88 16.17
CA PHE A 126 -8.14 -1.82 15.47
C PHE A 126 -7.88 -0.43 14.89
N SER A 127 -6.62 0.01 14.95
CA SER A 127 -6.18 1.27 14.34
C SER A 127 -6.13 1.17 12.81
N ASN A 128 -6.28 2.31 12.12
CA ASN A 128 -6.14 2.37 10.66
C ASN A 128 -4.80 1.80 10.16
N ALA A 129 -3.73 1.98 10.93
CA ALA A 129 -2.40 1.45 10.60
C ALA A 129 -2.34 -0.09 10.61
N SER A 130 -3.09 -0.74 11.52
CA SER A 130 -3.10 -2.20 11.64
C SER A 130 -4.13 -2.87 10.72
N ILE A 131 -5.25 -2.18 10.42
CA ILE A 131 -6.36 -2.69 9.60
C ILE A 131 -5.89 -3.18 8.22
N ALA A 132 -5.02 -2.43 7.55
CA ALA A 132 -4.64 -2.72 6.18
C ALA A 132 -3.95 -4.08 6.01
N GLY A 133 -3.00 -4.41 6.89
CA GLY A 133 -2.29 -5.68 6.84
C GLY A 133 -3.20 -6.86 7.16
N TRP A 134 -4.10 -6.70 8.13
CA TRP A 134 -5.07 -7.76 8.48
C TRP A 134 -6.10 -7.99 7.38
N SER A 135 -6.67 -6.92 6.81
CA SER A 135 -7.68 -7.06 5.75
C SER A 135 -7.09 -7.63 4.45
N GLN A 136 -5.87 -7.25 4.08
CA GLN A 136 -5.17 -7.85 2.94
C GLN A 136 -4.82 -9.31 3.18
N ALA A 137 -4.27 -9.67 4.35
CA ALA A 137 -3.96 -11.06 4.65
C ALA A 137 -5.20 -11.96 4.56
N TYR A 138 -6.35 -11.48 5.01
CA TYR A 138 -7.61 -12.19 4.88
C TYR A 138 -8.06 -12.35 3.42
N VAL A 139 -7.96 -11.30 2.60
CA VAL A 139 -8.45 -11.32 1.21
C VAL A 139 -7.51 -12.06 0.26
N LEU A 140 -6.20 -11.88 0.39
CA LEU A 140 -5.20 -12.46 -0.51
C LEU A 140 -4.77 -13.86 -0.07
N HIS A 141 -4.69 -14.10 1.24
CA HIS A 141 -4.17 -15.34 1.82
C HIS A 141 -5.06 -15.86 2.96
N PRO A 142 -6.35 -16.14 2.70
CA PRO A 142 -7.31 -16.51 3.76
C PRO A 142 -6.90 -17.74 4.57
N THR A 143 -6.15 -18.66 3.96
CA THR A 143 -5.67 -19.90 4.60
C THR A 143 -4.37 -19.71 5.39
N SER A 144 -3.70 -18.55 5.27
CA SER A 144 -2.53 -18.22 6.09
C SER A 144 -2.89 -18.12 7.56
N GLN A 145 -1.89 -18.15 8.45
CA GLN A 145 -2.13 -17.95 9.88
C GLN A 145 -2.83 -16.61 10.16
N LYS A 146 -2.39 -15.51 9.52
CA LYS A 146 -3.01 -14.20 9.67
C LYS A 146 -4.43 -14.18 9.12
N GLY A 147 -4.65 -14.70 7.91
CA GLY A 147 -5.98 -14.76 7.30
C GLY A 147 -6.99 -15.56 8.14
N ARG A 148 -6.57 -16.71 8.68
CA ARG A 148 -7.41 -17.52 9.58
C ARG A 148 -7.74 -16.82 10.88
N LEU A 149 -6.78 -16.10 11.48
CA LEU A 149 -7.04 -15.32 12.71
C LEU A 149 -8.09 -14.23 12.48
N VAL A 150 -7.98 -13.49 11.37
CA VAL A 150 -8.98 -12.48 11.00
C VAL A 150 -10.35 -13.13 10.83
N GLY A 151 -10.44 -14.24 10.09
CA GLY A 151 -11.69 -14.98 9.90
C GLY A 151 -12.32 -15.41 11.23
N GLN A 152 -11.52 -15.94 12.16
CA GLN A 152 -11.98 -16.35 13.49
C GLN A 152 -12.43 -15.16 14.35
N ALA A 153 -11.70 -14.05 14.33
CA ALA A 153 -12.07 -12.85 15.07
C ALA A 153 -13.38 -12.25 14.53
N LEU A 154 -13.54 -12.19 13.20
CA LEU A 154 -14.78 -11.75 12.55
C LEU A 154 -15.96 -12.70 12.79
N ALA A 155 -15.72 -13.97 13.12
CA ALA A 155 -16.73 -14.92 13.56
C ALA A 155 -17.05 -14.82 15.08
N GLY A 156 -16.42 -13.90 15.81
CA GLY A 156 -16.66 -13.66 17.24
C GLY A 156 -15.71 -14.38 18.20
N SER A 157 -14.63 -14.99 17.70
CA SER A 157 -13.63 -15.64 18.56
C SER A 157 -12.83 -14.61 19.37
N LYS A 158 -13.13 -14.50 20.67
CA LYS A 158 -12.39 -13.65 21.61
C LYS A 158 -10.90 -14.01 21.69
N ALA A 159 -10.57 -15.30 21.60
CA ALA A 159 -9.18 -15.76 21.64
C ALA A 159 -8.40 -15.34 20.39
N ALA A 160 -9.03 -15.36 19.21
CA ALA A 160 -8.40 -14.88 17.98
C ALA A 160 -8.22 -13.35 18.03
N LEU A 161 -9.24 -12.63 18.50
CA LEU A 161 -9.17 -11.17 18.69
C LEU A 161 -8.03 -10.78 19.63
N ALA A 162 -7.91 -11.41 20.80
CA ALA A 162 -6.84 -11.14 21.75
C ALA A 162 -5.45 -11.43 21.16
N LYS A 163 -5.31 -12.53 20.40
CA LYS A 163 -4.05 -12.84 19.68
C LYS A 163 -3.71 -11.78 18.64
N MET A 164 -4.69 -11.34 17.85
CA MET A 164 -4.48 -10.27 16.87
C MET A 164 -4.07 -8.97 17.54
N GLN A 165 -4.69 -8.61 18.66
CA GLN A 165 -4.36 -7.41 19.43
C GLN A 165 -2.96 -7.47 20.05
N ALA A 166 -2.52 -8.64 20.50
CA ALA A 166 -1.17 -8.84 21.06
C ALA A 166 -0.05 -8.80 20.00
N ILE A 167 -0.38 -9.00 18.72
CA ILE A 167 0.57 -8.96 17.60
C ILE A 167 0.70 -7.52 17.04
N MET A 168 -0.06 -6.56 17.56
CA MET A 168 0.04 -5.17 17.11
C MET A 168 1.42 -4.58 17.48
N PRO A 169 2.12 -3.91 16.56
CA PRO A 169 3.28 -3.08 16.89
C PRO A 169 2.88 -1.84 17.68
#